data_AF-M7N1W0-F1
#
_entry.id   AF-M7N1W0-F1
#
_cell.length_a   1.000
_cell.length_b   1.000
_cell.length_c   1.000
_cell.angle_alpha   90.00
_cell.angle_beta   90.00
_cell.angle_gamma   90.00
#
_symmetry.space_group_name_H-M   'P 1'
#
loop_
_entity.id
_entity.type
_entity.pdbx_description
1 polymer ?
#
loop_
_entity_poly.entity_id
_entity_poly.type
_entity_poly.pdbx_seq_one_letter_code
_entity_poly.pdbx_strand_id
1 'polypeptide(L)'
;MQKEFKQLSLGAYLTWQPLVVGLWYRGLPISKVENVRNKNESAIILVGLMHGNLNMGYSFDYTLSSLGMATGGAHEVSLVYNLQLNRNKKPPLNTRVIPCPDF
;
A
#
# COMPACT_ATOMS: atom_id res chain seq x y z
N MET A 1 -28.75 10.25 11.71
CA MET A 1 -28.36 8.83 11.64
C MET A 1 -27.50 8.62 10.40
N GLN A 2 -26.24 8.22 10.57
CA GLN A 2 -25.34 7.88 9.46
C GLN A 2 -25.72 6.48 8.95
N LYS A 3 -26.00 6.36 7.65
CA LYS A 3 -26.45 5.12 6.99
C LYS A 3 -25.36 4.04 7.12
N GLU A 4 -25.75 2.77 7.32
CA GLU A 4 -24.78 1.65 7.38
C GLU A 4 -23.92 1.63 6.12
N PHE A 5 -22.63 1.93 6.28
CA PHE A 5 -21.66 1.85 5.21
C PHE A 5 -21.03 0.46 5.24
N LYS A 6 -21.48 -0.41 4.33
CA LYS A 6 -20.89 -1.72 4.13
C LYS A 6 -20.01 -1.64 2.90
N GLN A 7 -18.71 -1.81 3.09
CA GLN A 7 -17.73 -1.90 2.02
C GLN A 7 -16.82 -3.09 2.33
N LEU A 8 -16.70 -4.02 1.38
CA LEU A 8 -15.72 -5.09 1.45
C LEU A 8 -14.54 -4.70 0.56
N SER A 9 -13.32 -4.89 1.05
CA SER A 9 -12.11 -4.68 0.27
C SER A 9 -11.29 -5.97 0.29
N LEU A 10 -10.94 -6.47 -0.89
CA LEU A 10 -10.13 -7.66 -1.10
C LEU A 10 -8.98 -7.29 -2.01
N GLY A 11 -7.80 -7.84 -1.79
CA GLY A 11 -6.69 -7.59 -2.69
C GLY A 11 -5.56 -8.58 -2.50
N ALA A 12 -4.73 -8.68 -3.53
CA ALA A 12 -3.55 -9.49 -3.56
C ALA A 12 -2.41 -8.69 -4.19
N TYR A 13 -1.20 -8.88 -3.71
CA TYR A 13 0.00 -8.30 -4.29
C TYR A 13 1.10 -9.33 -4.33
N LEU A 14 1.91 -9.24 -5.38
CA LEU A 14 3.10 -10.02 -5.60
C LEU A 14 4.30 -9.08 -5.55
N THR A 15 5.25 -9.40 -4.70
CA THR A 15 6.53 -8.71 -4.61
C THR A 15 7.60 -9.62 -5.19
N TRP A 16 8.12 -9.25 -6.35
CA TRP A 16 9.25 -9.92 -6.98
C TRP A 16 10.32 -8.89 -7.30
N GLN A 17 11.30 -8.72 -6.39
CA GLN A 17 12.32 -7.69 -6.48
C GLN A 17 12.96 -7.62 -7.88
N PRO A 18 13.05 -6.42 -8.49
CA PRO A 18 12.66 -5.10 -7.95
C PRO A 18 11.19 -4.71 -8.18
N LEU A 19 10.35 -5.58 -8.75
CA LEU A 19 8.97 -5.27 -9.14
C LEU A 19 7.95 -5.61 -8.04
N VAL A 20 6.93 -4.77 -7.89
CA VAL A 20 5.73 -5.03 -7.10
C VAL A 20 4.52 -4.88 -8.02
N VAL A 21 3.63 -5.85 -8.05
CA VAL A 21 2.37 -5.76 -8.78
C VAL A 21 1.25 -6.17 -7.85
N GLY A 22 0.15 -5.44 -7.81
CA GLY A 22 -1.00 -5.81 -7.02
C GLY A 22 -2.32 -5.40 -7.63
N LEU A 23 -3.35 -6.10 -7.17
CA LEU A 23 -4.73 -5.90 -7.57
C LEU A 23 -5.58 -5.85 -6.31
N TRP A 24 -6.38 -4.80 -6.19
CA TRP A 24 -7.39 -4.68 -5.13
C TRP A 24 -8.75 -4.48 -5.77
N TYR A 25 -9.76 -5.03 -5.12
CA TYR A 25 -11.17 -4.85 -5.43
C TYR A 25 -11.86 -4.35 -4.18
N ARG A 26 -12.45 -3.17 -4.27
CA ARG A 26 -13.24 -2.53 -3.22
C ARG A 26 -14.71 -2.55 -3.69
N GLY A 27 -15.55 -3.35 -3.05
CA GLY A 27 -16.96 -3.50 -3.41
C GLY A 27 -17.63 -4.66 -2.67
N LEU A 28 -18.96 -4.72 -2.68
CA LEU A 28 -19.74 -5.80 -2.06
C LEU A 28 -20.24 -6.79 -3.11
N PRO A 29 -19.67 -8.01 -3.22
CA PRO A 29 -20.12 -9.00 -4.21
C PRO A 29 -21.38 -9.78 -3.78
N ILE A 30 -21.67 -9.91 -2.47
CA ILE A 30 -22.56 -10.99 -1.95
C ILE A 30 -23.99 -10.54 -1.67
N SER A 31 -24.42 -9.33 -2.03
CA SER A 31 -25.83 -9.00 -1.90
C SER A 31 -26.29 -8.03 -2.97
N LYS A 32 -27.11 -8.56 -3.89
CA LYS A 32 -28.17 -7.79 -4.55
C LYS A 32 -29.15 -7.30 -3.46
N VAL A 33 -28.73 -6.42 -2.55
CA VAL A 33 -29.69 -5.66 -1.75
C VAL A 33 -30.19 -4.57 -2.68
N GLU A 34 -31.39 -4.76 -3.20
CA GLU A 34 -32.09 -3.92 -4.19
C GLU A 34 -32.25 -2.44 -3.77
N ASN A 35 -31.73 -2.03 -2.61
CA ASN A 35 -31.93 -0.71 -2.01
C ASN A 35 -30.65 0.09 -1.70
N VAL A 36 -29.45 -0.38 -2.08
CA VAL A 36 -28.20 0.38 -1.88
C VAL A 36 -27.86 1.16 -3.15
N ARG A 37 -28.37 2.39 -3.24
CA ARG A 37 -28.09 3.36 -4.32
C ARG A 37 -26.62 3.79 -4.44
N ASN A 38 -25.77 3.47 -3.46
CA ASN A 38 -24.36 3.87 -3.42
C ASN A 38 -23.46 2.63 -3.56
N LYS A 39 -23.41 2.07 -4.78
CA LYS A 39 -22.43 1.04 -5.14
C LYS A 39 -21.11 1.72 -5.51
N ASN A 40 -20.26 1.92 -4.51
CA ASN A 40 -18.88 2.35 -4.72
C ASN A 40 -18.05 1.09 -4.99
N GLU A 41 -18.14 0.59 -6.22
CA GLU A 41 -17.33 -0.52 -6.70
C GLU A 41 -16.10 0.06 -7.42
N SER A 42 -14.90 -0.31 -6.98
CA SER A 42 -13.65 0.06 -7.63
C SER A 42 -12.64 -1.07 -7.66
N ALA A 43 -11.91 -1.18 -8.77
CA ALA A 43 -10.75 -2.04 -8.92
C ALA A 43 -9.50 -1.15 -8.94
N ILE A 44 -8.48 -1.52 -8.18
CA ILE A 44 -7.21 -0.80 -8.10
C ILE A 44 -6.12 -1.70 -8.64
N ILE A 45 -5.34 -1.17 -9.57
CA ILE A 45 -4.13 -1.81 -10.07
C ILE A 45 -2.95 -1.05 -9.49
N LEU A 46 -1.96 -1.76 -8.95
CA LEU A 46 -0.71 -1.18 -8.45
C LEU A 46 0.45 -1.80 -9.19
N VAL A 47 1.38 -0.97 -9.64
CA VAL A 47 2.69 -1.37 -10.15
C VAL A 47 3.74 -0.52 -9.46
N GLY A 48 4.76 -1.15 -8.90
CA GLY A 48 5.85 -0.47 -8.20
C GLY A 48 7.21 -1.04 -8.55
N LEU A 49 8.23 -0.19 -8.43
CA LEU A 49 9.64 -0.52 -8.62
C LEU A 49 10.41 -0.18 -7.35
N MET A 50 11.20 -1.11 -6.86
CA MET A 50 12.03 -1.01 -5.68
C MET A 50 13.50 -1.08 -6.11
N HIS A 51 14.21 0.06 -6.05
CA HIS A 51 15.61 0.15 -6.43
C HIS A 51 16.44 0.70 -5.27
N GLY A 52 17.10 -0.20 -4.54
CA GLY A 52 17.96 0.15 -3.40
C GLY A 52 17.18 0.87 -2.29
N ASN A 53 17.44 2.16 -2.13
CA ASN A 53 16.77 3.01 -1.14
C ASN A 53 15.51 3.71 -1.67
N LEU A 54 15.26 3.64 -2.98
CA LEU A 54 14.18 4.33 -3.67
C LEU A 54 13.09 3.34 -4.08
N ASN A 55 11.86 3.57 -3.63
CA ASN A 55 10.69 2.82 -4.10
C ASN A 55 9.75 3.79 -4.83
N MET A 56 9.38 3.43 -6.05
CA MET A 56 8.39 4.12 -6.87
C MET A 56 7.16 3.24 -6.98
N GLY A 57 5.98 3.83 -6.91
CA GLY A 57 4.71 3.14 -7.04
C GLY A 57 3.79 3.95 -7.94
N TYR A 58 2.97 3.25 -8.69
CA TYR A 58 1.89 3.81 -9.49
C TYR A 58 0.65 2.97 -9.24
N SER A 59 -0.44 3.63 -8.84
CA SER A 59 -1.74 3.00 -8.66
C SER A 59 -2.77 3.64 -9.56
N PHE A 60 -3.69 2.82 -10.06
CA PHE A 60 -4.80 3.25 -10.87
C PHE A 60 -6.10 2.72 -10.27
N ASP A 61 -6.94 3.63 -9.77
CA ASP A 61 -8.25 3.36 -9.19
C ASP A 61 -9.31 3.46 -10.28
N TYR A 62 -9.74 2.31 -10.80
CA TYR A 62 -10.83 2.17 -11.76
C TYR A 62 -12.16 2.05 -11.03
N THR A 63 -13.07 3.00 -11.20
CA THR A 63 -14.41 2.94 -10.60
C THR A 63 -15.40 2.27 -11.57
N LEU A 64 -16.11 1.24 -11.11
CA LEU A 64 -17.03 0.44 -11.92
C LEU A 64 -18.46 1.04 -11.99
N SER A 65 -18.75 2.08 -11.22
CA SER A 65 -20.08 2.72 -11.21
C SER A 65 -20.32 3.57 -12.45
N SER A 66 -21.56 3.67 -12.94
CA SER A 66 -21.89 4.44 -14.16
C SER A 66 -21.63 5.95 -14.02
N LEU A 67 -21.53 6.47 -12.79
CA LEU A 67 -21.14 7.86 -12.50
C LEU A 67 -19.61 8.05 -12.52
N GLY A 68 -18.86 7.00 -12.17
CA GLY A 68 -17.39 7.02 -12.12
C GLY A 68 -16.71 6.75 -13.46
N MET A 69 -17.35 6.01 -14.38
CA MET A 69 -16.81 5.82 -15.74
C MET A 69 -16.68 7.14 -16.53
N ALA A 70 -17.44 8.17 -16.17
CA ALA A 70 -17.34 9.49 -16.80
C ALA A 70 -16.07 10.27 -16.39
N THR A 71 -15.42 9.90 -15.27
CA THR A 71 -14.26 10.63 -14.75
C THR A 71 -12.91 10.00 -15.11
N GLY A 72 -12.89 8.87 -15.85
CA GLY A 72 -11.66 8.27 -16.39
C GLY A 72 -10.79 7.51 -15.38
N GLY A 73 -11.24 7.37 -14.12
CA GLY A 73 -10.45 6.78 -13.04
C GLY A 73 -9.49 7.76 -12.36
N ALA A 74 -8.83 7.32 -11.29
CA ALA A 74 -7.84 8.13 -10.57
C ALA A 74 -6.43 7.53 -10.69
N HIS A 75 -5.48 8.35 -11.13
CA HIS A 75 -4.07 7.99 -11.29
C HIS A 75 -3.28 8.53 -10.10
N GLU A 76 -2.59 7.65 -9.39
CA GLU A 76 -1.80 8.01 -8.22
C GLU A 76 -0.35 7.57 -8.40
N VAL A 77 0.59 8.46 -8.06
CA VAL A 77 2.03 8.19 -8.11
C VAL A 77 2.58 8.32 -6.68
N SER A 78 3.31 7.30 -6.24
CA SER A 78 3.93 7.21 -4.93
C SER A 78 5.45 7.16 -5.06
N LEU A 79 6.16 7.93 -4.23
CA LEU A 79 7.62 7.93 -4.16
C LEU A 79 8.05 7.80 -2.70
N VAL A 80 8.87 6.81 -2.40
CA VAL A 80 9.41 6.57 -1.05
C VAL A 80 10.93 6.51 -1.13
N TYR A 81 11.60 7.31 -0.30
CA TYR A 81 13.05 7.30 -0.19
C TYR A 81 13.48 6.96 1.24
N ASN A 82 14.24 5.88 1.39
CA ASN A 82 14.69 5.37 2.68
C ASN A 82 16.03 6.00 3.05
N LEU A 83 15.98 6.97 3.96
CA LEU A 83 17.17 7.63 4.53
C LEU A 83 17.79 6.75 5.62
N GLN A 84 18.92 6.10 5.32
CA GLN A 84 19.73 5.40 6.33
C GLN A 84 20.59 6.40 7.11
N LEU A 85 19.96 7.22 7.96
CA LEU A 85 20.64 8.29 8.72
C LEU A 85 21.63 7.75 9.75
N ASN A 86 21.42 6.52 10.21
CA ASN A 86 22.31 5.82 11.13
C ASN A 86 23.07 4.72 10.39
N ARG A 87 24.11 5.12 9.65
CA ARG A 87 25.23 4.18 9.42
C ARG A 87 25.86 3.96 10.78
N ASN A 88 25.39 2.95 11.51
CA ASN A 88 25.95 2.45 12.76
C ASN A 88 27.45 2.21 12.53
N LYS A 89 28.26 3.25 12.74
CA LYS A 89 29.68 3.08 12.97
C LYS A 89 29.70 2.22 14.21
N LYS A 90 30.17 0.98 14.05
CA LYS A 90 30.46 0.11 15.20
C LYS A 90 31.18 0.99 16.21
N PRO A 91 30.62 1.21 17.43
CA PRO A 91 31.30 2.03 18.42
C PRO A 91 32.72 1.46 18.61
N PRO A 92 33.74 2.31 18.74
CA PRO A 92 35.14 1.89 18.72
C PRO A 92 35.37 0.78 19.74
N LEU A 93 36.24 -0.18 19.42
CA LEU A 93 36.49 -1.39 20.23
C LEU A 93 36.67 -1.08 21.73
N ASN A 94 37.32 0.05 22.05
CA ASN A 94 37.54 0.52 23.42
C ASN A 94 36.24 0.74 24.25
N THR A 95 35.12 1.08 23.60
CA THR A 95 33.81 1.25 24.26
C THR A 95 33.03 -0.07 24.40
N ARG A 96 33.52 -1.16 23.81
CA ARG A 96 32.91 -2.49 23.87
C ARG A 96 33.57 -3.40 24.90
N VAL A 97 34.68 -2.98 25.48
CA VAL A 97 35.35 -3.72 26.55
C VAL A 97 34.59 -3.42 27.83
N ILE A 98 33.69 -4.32 28.21
CA ILE A 98 33.12 -4.34 29.56
C ILE A 98 34.18 -5.03 30.43
N PRO A 99 34.83 -4.33 31.39
CA PRO A 99 35.77 -4.98 32.28
C PRO A 99 35.03 -6.02 33.13
N CYS A 100 35.62 -7.20 33.29
CA CYS A 100 35.09 -8.22 34.19
C CYS A 100 35.14 -7.69 35.63
N PRO A 101 34.07 -7.79 36.42
CA PRO A 101 34.12 -7.46 37.84
C PRO A 101 35.01 -8.46 38.58
N ASP A 102 36.04 -7.96 39.25
CA ASP A 102 36.79 -8.74 40.23
C ASP A 102 35.95 -8.78 41.52
N PHE A 103 35.52 -9.99 41.90
CA PHE A 103 34.94 -10.31 43.19
C PHE A 103 35.92 -11.15 44.00
#